data_AF-A0A5D2LCA5-F1
#
_entry.id   AF-A0A5D2LCA5-F1
#
_cell.length_a   1.000
_cell.length_b   1.000
_cell.length_c   1.000
_cell.angle_alpha   90.00
_cell.angle_beta   90.00
_cell.angle_gamma   90.00
#
_symmetry.space_group_name_H-M   'P 1'
#
loop_
_entity.id
_entity.type
_entity.pdbx_description
1 polymer ?
#
loop_
_entity_poly.entity_id
_entity_poly.type
_entity_poly.pdbx_seq_one_letter_code
_entity_poly.pdbx_strand_id
1 'polypeptide(L)'
;MAEGAERKEHMGIKGLTKLLADNAPKAMKEQKLESYFGRNITIDASMSIYQFLIVVDHMGTEMLTNEAGEVTRYLRLLQTSNKDLARSRPHL
;
A
#
# COMPACT_ATOMS: atom_id res chain seq x y z
N MET A 1 -34.96 6.32 21.01
CA MET A 1 -33.50 6.33 21.21
C MET A 1 -32.92 5.37 20.18
N ALA A 2 -32.34 5.90 19.09
CA ALA A 2 -31.74 5.08 18.04
C ALA A 2 -30.23 5.10 18.25
N GLU A 3 -29.69 3.94 18.62
CA GLU A 3 -28.26 3.70 18.79
C GLU A 3 -27.58 3.76 17.42
N GLY A 4 -26.61 4.66 17.29
CA GLY A 4 -25.90 4.92 16.04
C GLY A 4 -25.09 3.71 15.63
N ALA A 5 -25.50 3.05 14.55
CA ALA A 5 -24.68 2.08 13.86
C ALA A 5 -23.41 2.79 13.34
N GLU A 6 -22.29 2.52 13.99
CA GLU A 6 -20.98 2.97 13.56
C GLU A 6 -20.71 2.42 12.15
N ARG A 7 -20.82 3.30 11.14
CA ARG A 7 -20.46 2.95 9.77
C ARG A 7 -18.95 2.79 9.75
N LYS A 8 -18.47 1.55 9.81
CA LYS A 8 -17.09 1.21 9.45
C LYS A 8 -16.87 1.68 8.01
N GLU A 9 -16.25 2.85 7.85
CA GLU A 9 -15.75 3.28 6.55
C GLU A 9 -14.57 2.38 6.19
N HIS A 10 -14.88 1.27 5.52
CA HIS A 10 -13.87 0.51 4.81
C HIS A 10 -13.38 1.37 3.65
N MET A 11 -12.09 1.72 3.66
CA MET A 11 -11.43 2.38 2.54
C MET A 11 -11.68 1.61 1.23
N GLY A 12 -12.15 2.30 0.19
CA GLY A 12 -12.37 1.75 -1.15
C GLY A 12 -13.84 1.46 -1.52
N ILE A 13 -14.05 0.92 -2.73
CA ILE A 13 -15.40 0.58 -3.25
C ILE A 13 -15.65 -0.91 -3.02
N LYS A 14 -16.60 -1.23 -2.13
CA LYS A 14 -16.95 -2.60 -1.76
C LYS A 14 -17.36 -3.41 -3.00
N GLY A 15 -16.69 -4.55 -3.23
CA GLY A 15 -17.01 -5.49 -4.30
C GLY A 15 -16.52 -5.11 -5.70
N LEU A 16 -15.83 -3.97 -5.86
CA LEU A 16 -15.35 -3.51 -7.17
C LEU A 16 -14.45 -4.53 -7.88
N THR A 17 -13.52 -5.16 -7.15
CA THR A 17 -12.62 -6.18 -7.72
C THR A 17 -13.39 -7.35 -8.32
N LYS A 18 -14.41 -7.86 -7.60
CA LYS A 18 -15.25 -8.95 -8.09
C LYS A 18 -16.05 -8.52 -9.32
N LEU A 19 -16.65 -7.32 -9.27
CA LEU A 19 -17.40 -6.77 -10.39
C LEU A 19 -16.55 -6.68 -11.67
N LEU A 20 -15.31 -6.17 -11.56
CA LEU A 20 -14.37 -6.08 -12.66
C LEU A 20 -13.91 -7.46 -13.14
N ALA A 21 -13.69 -8.41 -12.23
CA ALA A 21 -13.36 -9.79 -12.59
C ALA A 21 -14.46 -10.43 -13.46
N ASP A 22 -15.72 -10.26 -13.07
CA ASP A 22 -16.86 -10.91 -13.72
C ASP A 22 -17.23 -10.23 -15.05
N ASN A 23 -17.13 -8.90 -15.15
CA ASN A 23 -17.70 -8.13 -16.27
C ASN A 23 -16.65 -7.44 -17.17
N ALA A 24 -15.44 -7.21 -16.67
CA ALA A 24 -14.39 -6.50 -17.41
C ALA A 24 -12.98 -7.07 -17.12
N PRO A 25 -12.74 -8.39 -17.25
CA PRO A 25 -11.47 -9.01 -16.85
C PRO A 25 -10.26 -8.44 -17.59
N LYS A 26 -10.45 -7.92 -18.81
CA LYS A 26 -9.40 -7.27 -19.61
C LYS A 26 -8.89 -5.96 -19.02
N ALA A 27 -9.62 -5.34 -18.08
CA ALA A 27 -9.22 -4.13 -17.38
C ALA A 27 -8.20 -4.42 -16.26
N MET A 28 -8.09 -5.67 -15.80
CA MET A 28 -7.11 -6.09 -14.80
C MET A 28 -5.94 -6.78 -15.49
N LYS A 29 -4.72 -6.37 -15.15
CA LYS A 29 -3.49 -6.95 -15.68
C LYS A 29 -2.50 -7.19 -14.55
N GLU A 30 -2.08 -8.43 -14.40
CA GLU A 30 -0.95 -8.78 -13.55
C GLU A 30 0.34 -8.67 -14.37
N GLN A 31 1.27 -7.86 -13.88
CA GLN A 31 2.56 -7.64 -14.54
C GLN A 31 3.64 -7.61 -13.48
N LYS A 32 4.83 -8.12 -13.83
CA LYS A 32 5.99 -8.02 -12.95
C LYS A 32 6.42 -6.56 -12.80
N LEU A 33 7.00 -6.22 -11.66
CA LEU A 33 7.40 -4.85 -11.32
C LEU A 33 8.35 -4.25 -12.38
N GLU A 34 9.22 -5.07 -12.96
CA GLU A 34 10.17 -4.66 -13.98
C GLU A 34 9.51 -4.06 -15.22
N SER A 35 8.24 -4.42 -15.49
CA SER A 35 7.45 -3.87 -16.59
C SER A 35 7.15 -2.38 -16.43
N TYR A 36 7.31 -1.84 -15.21
CA TYR A 36 7.06 -0.44 -14.87
C TYR A 36 8.34 0.38 -14.68
N PHE A 37 9.51 -0.22 -14.89
CA PHE A 37 10.79 0.47 -14.82
C PHE A 37 10.89 1.64 -15.81
N GLY A 38 11.55 2.72 -15.37
CA GLY A 38 11.65 3.97 -16.14
C GLY A 38 10.35 4.78 -16.25
N ARG A 39 9.26 4.38 -15.58
CA ARG A 39 8.01 5.15 -15.52
C ARG A 39 7.90 5.91 -14.21
N ASN A 40 7.39 7.14 -14.29
CA ASN A 40 6.97 7.88 -13.11
C ASN A 40 5.61 7.35 -12.65
N ILE A 41 5.55 6.86 -11.42
CA ILE A 41 4.33 6.33 -10.81
C ILE A 41 3.99 7.19 -9.61
N THR A 42 2.79 7.76 -9.60
CA THR A 42 2.27 8.48 -8.43
C THR A 42 1.65 7.48 -7.47
N ILE A 43 2.08 7.52 -6.21
CA ILE A 43 1.59 6.63 -5.15
C ILE A 43 0.74 7.46 -4.20
N ASP A 44 -0.41 6.92 -3.78
CA ASP A 44 -1.20 7.50 -2.69
C ASP A 44 -0.50 7.20 -1.36
N ALA A 45 0.02 8.26 -0.72
CA ALA A 45 0.71 8.16 0.55
C ALA A 45 -0.23 7.73 1.69
N SER A 46 -1.49 8.20 1.68
CA SER A 46 -2.46 7.93 2.74
C SER A 46 -2.87 6.44 2.77
N MET A 47 -3.15 5.87 1.59
CA MET A 47 -3.43 4.44 1.44
C MET A 47 -2.23 3.58 1.82
N SER A 48 -1.02 4.03 1.45
CA SER A 48 0.22 3.31 1.77
C SER A 48 0.52 3.31 3.28
N ILE A 49 0.26 4.42 3.98
CA ILE A 49 0.36 4.53 5.44
C ILE A 49 -0.67 3.62 6.11
N TYR A 50 -1.94 3.69 5.67
CA TYR A 50 -3.01 2.89 6.24
C TYR A 50 -2.74 1.39 6.10
N GLN A 51 -2.30 0.96 4.92
CA GLN A 51 -1.93 -0.44 4.69
C GLN A 51 -0.76 -0.90 5.57
N PHE A 52 0.21 -0.01 5.84
CA PHE A 52 1.32 -0.30 6.74
C PHE A 52 0.85 -0.48 8.20
N LEU A 53 0.03 0.45 8.70
CA LEU A 53 -0.43 0.42 10.09
C LEU A 53 -1.26 -0.84 10.41
N ILE A 54 -2.11 -1.28 9.48
CA ILE A 54 -2.88 -2.54 9.64
C ILE A 54 -1.94 -3.75 9.76
N VAL A 55 -0.88 -3.81 8.95
CA VAL A 55 0.07 -4.93 8.97
C VAL A 55 0.85 -4.95 10.28
N VAL A 56 1.21 -3.79 10.82
CA VAL A 56 1.92 -3.71 12.10
C VAL A 56 1.01 -4.03 13.28
N ASP A 57 -0.23 -3.56 13.27
CA ASP A 57 -1.23 -3.91 14.28
C ASP A 57 -1.42 -5.43 14.36
N HIS A 58 -1.38 -6.11 13.22
CA HIS A 58 -1.53 -7.57 13.17
C HIS A 58 -0.26 -8.36 13.57
N MET A 59 0.92 -7.74 13.51
CA MET A 59 2.22 -8.39 13.72
C MET A 59 2.96 -7.96 15.00
N GLY A 60 2.41 -6.99 15.75
CA GLY A 60 2.97 -6.47 17.01
C GLY A 60 3.84 -5.21 16.86
N THR A 61 3.75 -4.32 17.85
CA THR A 61 4.40 -2.99 17.89
C THR A 61 5.92 -3.03 18.11
N GLU A 62 6.48 -4.16 18.57
CA GLU A 62 7.94 -4.38 18.68
C GLU A 62 8.68 -4.20 17.34
N MET A 63 7.96 -4.22 16.22
CA MET A 63 8.51 -4.01 14.89
C MET A 63 8.79 -2.55 14.52
N LEU A 64 8.41 -1.56 15.34
CA LEU A 64 8.37 -0.15 14.95
C LEU A 64 9.57 0.71 15.37
N THR A 65 10.28 0.32 16.42
CA THR A 65 11.34 1.12 17.05
C THR A 65 12.65 0.36 17.10
N ASN A 66 13.76 1.05 16.83
CA ASN A 66 15.08 0.53 17.19
C ASN A 66 15.28 0.60 18.72
N GLU A 67 16.40 0.10 19.22
CA GLU A 67 16.75 0.14 20.66
C GLU A 67 16.84 1.57 21.23
N ALA A 68 16.97 2.59 20.36
CA ALA A 68 16.96 4.01 20.72
C ALA A 68 15.55 4.64 20.72
N GLY A 69 14.50 3.87 20.42
CA GLY A 69 13.12 4.35 20.38
C GLY A 69 12.74 5.11 19.10
N GLU A 70 13.60 5.13 18.07
CA GLU A 70 13.34 5.85 16.82
C GLU A 70 12.45 5.03 15.88
N VAL A 71 11.39 5.66 15.37
CA VAL A 71 10.45 5.06 14.41
C VAL A 71 11.15 4.83 13.06
N THR A 72 11.65 3.61 12.84
CA THR A 72 12.56 3.35 11.71
C THR A 72 11.86 2.81 10.46
N ARG A 73 10.66 2.21 10.60
CA ARG A 73 10.08 1.37 9.53
C ARG A 73 9.12 2.06 8.56
N TYR A 74 8.33 3.06 8.94
CA TYR A 74 7.45 3.76 7.98
C TYR A 74 8.25 4.46 6.87
N LEU A 75 9.28 5.22 7.25
CA LEU A 75 10.22 5.83 6.32
C LEU A 75 10.92 4.76 5.48
N ARG A 76 11.35 3.66 6.10
CA ARG A 76 11.97 2.55 5.38
C ARG A 76 11.01 1.90 4.38
N LEU A 77 9.75 1.67 4.72
CA LEU A 77 8.76 1.03 3.85
C LEU A 77 8.48 1.89 2.62
N LEU A 78 8.20 3.19 2.82
CA LEU A 78 8.10 4.16 1.74
C LEU A 78 9.40 4.24 0.94
N GLN A 79 10.57 4.19 1.59
CA GLN A 79 11.86 4.22 0.91
C GLN A 79 12.14 2.93 0.12
N THR A 80 11.76 1.74 0.58
CA THR A 80 11.90 0.48 -0.17
C THR A 80 10.94 0.42 -1.34
N SER A 81 9.66 0.77 -1.16
CA SER A 81 8.70 0.89 -2.25
C SER A 81 9.17 1.89 -3.33
N ASN A 82 9.86 2.96 -2.92
CA ASN A 82 10.47 3.91 -3.85
C ASN A 82 11.84 3.45 -4.41
N LYS A 83 12.66 2.69 -3.66
CA LYS A 83 13.99 2.22 -4.09
C LYS A 83 13.90 1.11 -5.14
N ASP A 84 12.93 0.23 -5.04
CA ASP A 84 12.71 -0.82 -6.04
C ASP A 84 12.27 -0.22 -7.39
N LEU A 85 11.57 0.93 -7.34
CA LEU A 85 11.24 1.73 -8.53
C LEU A 85 12.46 2.52 -9.05
N ALA A 86 13.25 3.13 -8.15
CA ALA A 86 14.37 4.01 -8.50
C ALA A 86 15.64 3.28 -8.98
N ARG A 87 15.91 2.05 -8.51
CA ARG A 87 17.08 1.24 -8.95
C ARG A 87 16.99 0.74 -10.39
N SER A 88 15.85 0.96 -11.05
CA SER A 88 15.61 0.58 -12.44
C SER A 88 16.00 1.61 -13.49
N ARG A 89 16.70 2.69 -13.11
CA ARG A 89 17.34 3.59 -14.09
C ARG A 89 18.72 3.04 -14.44
N PRO A 90 18.90 2.29 -15.54
CA PRO A 90 20.23 2.09 -16.08
C PRO A 90 20.69 3.45 -16.64
N HIS A 91 21.75 3.98 -16.05
CA HIS A 91 22.70 4.92 -16.62
C HIS A 91 22.12 6.11 -17.43
N LEU A 92 22.08 7.28 -16.79
CA LEU A 92 22.76 8.43 -17.38
C LEU A 92 24.26 8.27 -17.12
#